data_AF-A0A6A8LTH9-F1
#
_entry.id   AF-A0A6A8LTH9-F1
#
_cell.length_a   1.000
_cell.length_b   1.000
_cell.length_c   1.000
_cell.angle_alpha   90.00
_cell.angle_beta   90.00
_cell.angle_gamma   90.00
#
_symmetry.space_group_name_H-M   'P 1'
#
loop_
_entity.id
_entity.type
_entity.pdbx_description
1 polymer ?
#
loop_
_entity_poly.entity_id
_entity_poly.type
_entity_poly.pdbx_seq_one_letter_code
_entity_poly.pdbx_strand_id
1 'polypeptide(L)'
;DKLKRAIRSYSKKDVDLILDTMESIADVRKDSIQAIEYIRLLRRYIRRNWKYIKPIGKRELPGIENYKGLGTFESNHRPFSYRMKKQGRAWSKKGAE
;
A
#
# COMPACT_ATOMS: atom_id res chain seq x y z
N ASP A 1 -4.84 3.56 -11.13
CA ASP A 1 -6.04 3.69 -10.27
C ASP A 1 -6.95 2.47 -10.15
N LYS A 2 -7.13 1.66 -11.20
CA LYS A 2 -8.05 0.49 -11.17
C LYS A 2 -7.72 -0.52 -10.05
N LEU A 3 -6.45 -0.90 -9.90
CA LEU A 3 -6.00 -1.81 -8.83
C LEU A 3 -6.30 -1.27 -7.42
N LYS A 4 -6.01 0.00 -7.16
CA LYS A 4 -6.29 0.65 -5.87
C LYS A 4 -7.80 0.62 -5.55
N ARG A 5 -8.65 0.80 -6.57
CA ARG A 5 -10.11 0.72 -6.43
C ARG A 5 -10.57 -0.70 -6.10
N ALA A 6 -10.04 -1.72 -6.78
CA ALA A 6 -10.33 -3.13 -6.53
C ALA A 6 -9.91 -3.58 -5.11
N ILE A 7 -8.77 -3.08 -4.63
CA ILE A 7 -8.32 -3.31 -3.24
C ILE A 7 -9.28 -2.67 -2.24
N ARG A 8 -9.74 -1.43 -2.48
CA ARG A 8 -10.71 -0.74 -1.62
C ARG A 8 -12.08 -1.40 -1.62
N SER A 9 -12.51 -1.98 -2.74
CA SER A 9 -13.74 -2.78 -2.78
C SER A 9 -13.55 -4.17 -2.17
N TYR A 10 -12.33 -4.55 -1.78
CA TYR A 10 -11.99 -5.86 -1.24
C TYR A 10 -12.42 -7.02 -2.14
N SER A 11 -12.36 -6.82 -3.46
CA SER A 11 -12.73 -7.83 -4.45
C SER A 11 -11.48 -8.59 -4.89
N LYS A 12 -11.33 -9.83 -4.43
CA LYS A 12 -10.18 -10.67 -4.79
C LYS A 12 -10.15 -10.99 -6.28
N LYS A 13 -11.31 -11.26 -6.86
CA LYS A 13 -11.47 -11.56 -8.30
C LYS A 13 -11.00 -10.41 -9.17
N ASP A 14 -11.39 -9.18 -8.85
CA ASP A 14 -10.99 -8.00 -9.63
C ASP A 14 -9.48 -7.72 -9.50
N VAL A 15 -8.92 -7.95 -8.31
CA VAL A 15 -7.48 -7.80 -8.09
C VAL A 15 -6.69 -8.83 -8.90
N ASP A 16 -7.10 -10.11 -8.86
CA ASP A 16 -6.45 -11.18 -9.61
C ASP A 16 -6.55 -10.90 -11.13
N LEU A 17 -7.73 -10.53 -11.64
CA LEU A 17 -7.93 -10.17 -13.05
C LEU A 17 -7.01 -9.03 -13.51
N ILE A 18 -6.88 -7.98 -12.70
CA ILE A 18 -6.02 -6.84 -13.03
C ILE A 18 -4.54 -7.26 -13.03
N LEU A 19 -4.12 -8.11 -12.08
CA LEU A 19 -2.74 -8.62 -12.03
C LEU A 19 -2.43 -9.52 -13.22
N ASP A 20 -3.35 -10.42 -13.60
CA ASP A 20 -3.22 -11.28 -14.78
C ASP A 20 -3.10 -10.43 -16.06
N THR A 21 -3.90 -9.36 -16.16
CA THR A 21 -3.82 -8.41 -17.29
C THR A 21 -2.47 -7.68 -17.32
N MET A 22 -1.95 -7.28 -16.16
CA MET A 22 -0.64 -6.63 -16.07
C MET A 22 0.50 -7.58 -16.45
N GLU A 23 0.44 -8.83 -16.02
CA GLU A 23 1.40 -9.88 -16.40
C GLU A 23 1.38 -10.11 -17.92
N SER A 24 0.18 -10.25 -18.51
CA SER A 24 0.02 -10.41 -19.96
C SER A 24 0.56 -9.22 -20.76
N ILE A 25 0.30 -7.98 -20.31
CA ILE A 25 0.83 -6.77 -20.98
C ILE A 25 2.35 -6.73 -20.92
N ALA A 26 2.94 -7.06 -19.77
CA ALA A 26 4.38 -7.04 -19.58
C ALA A 26 5.08 -8.08 -20.49
N ASP A 27 4.47 -9.24 -20.65
CA ASP A 27 4.96 -10.30 -21.54
C ASP A 27 4.87 -9.91 -23.02
N VAL A 28 3.71 -9.38 -23.46
CA VAL A 28 3.49 -8.95 -24.85
C VAL A 28 4.40 -7.77 -25.24
N ARG A 29 4.61 -6.81 -24.33
CA ARG A 29 5.42 -5.63 -24.60
C ARG A 29 6.93 -5.88 -24.49
N LYS A 30 7.34 -7.08 -24.04
CA LYS A 30 8.72 -7.37 -23.65
C LYS A 30 9.26 -6.28 -22.73
N ASP A 31 8.45 -5.91 -21.73
CA ASP A 31 8.89 -4.98 -20.70
C ASP A 31 10.15 -5.54 -20.01
N SER A 32 10.87 -4.67 -19.30
CA SER A 32 12.10 -5.10 -18.64
C SER A 32 11.85 -6.28 -17.69
N ILE A 33 12.84 -7.16 -17.55
CA ILE A 33 12.81 -8.29 -16.60
C ILE A 33 12.44 -7.80 -15.18
N GLN A 34 12.84 -6.58 -14.83
CA GLN A 34 12.51 -5.94 -13.56
C GLN A 34 11.00 -5.66 -13.40
N ALA A 35 10.32 -5.21 -14.46
CA ALA A 35 8.89 -4.94 -14.42
C ALA A 35 8.07 -6.22 -14.15
N ILE A 36 8.44 -7.31 -14.82
CA ILE A 36 7.84 -8.64 -14.60
C ILE A 36 8.05 -9.10 -13.16
N GLU A 37 9.28 -8.96 -12.64
CA GLU A 37 9.57 -9.34 -11.25
C GLU A 37 8.81 -8.46 -10.24
N TYR A 38 8.65 -7.16 -10.50
CA TYR A 38 7.84 -6.30 -9.64
C TYR A 38 6.37 -6.71 -9.58
N ILE A 39 5.78 -7.10 -10.72
CA ILE A 39 4.40 -7.59 -10.76
C ILE A 39 4.28 -8.89 -9.96
N ARG A 40 5.24 -9.80 -10.11
CA ARG A 40 5.30 -11.07 -9.37
C ARG A 40 5.42 -10.85 -7.86
N LEU A 41 6.30 -9.94 -7.43
CA LEU A 41 6.46 -9.57 -6.02
C LEU A 41 5.19 -8.94 -5.46
N LEU A 42 4.55 -8.04 -6.22
CA LEU A 42 3.29 -7.41 -5.85
C LEU A 42 2.19 -8.45 -5.64
N ARG A 43 2.02 -9.39 -6.58
CA ARG A 43 1.04 -10.49 -6.46
C ARG A 43 1.29 -11.32 -5.22
N ARG A 44 2.54 -11.72 -4.98
CA ARG A 44 2.92 -12.52 -3.80
C ARG A 44 2.59 -11.78 -2.50
N TYR A 45 2.90 -10.49 -2.43
CA TYR A 45 2.62 -9.66 -1.27
C TYR A 45 1.11 -9.54 -1.00
N ILE A 46 0.31 -9.22 -2.02
CA ILE A 46 -1.14 -9.07 -1.87
C ILE A 46 -1.77 -10.38 -1.43
N ARG A 47 -1.39 -11.51 -2.04
CA ARG A 47 -1.92 -12.83 -1.69
C ARG A 47 -1.60 -13.22 -0.24
N ARG A 48 -0.36 -13.00 0.21
CA ARG A 48 0.06 -13.30 1.58
C ARG A 48 -0.70 -12.46 2.61
N ASN A 49 -0.92 -11.18 2.29
CA ASN A 49 -1.46 -10.21 3.23
C ASN A 49 -2.96 -9.93 3.03
N TRP A 50 -3.67 -10.70 2.21
CA TRP A 50 -5.05 -10.39 1.81
C TRP A 50 -6.01 -10.19 2.98
N LYS A 51 -5.87 -11.01 4.04
CA LYS A 51 -6.65 -10.87 5.28
C LYS A 51 -6.43 -9.49 5.94
N TYR A 52 -5.20 -9.00 5.94
CA TYR A 52 -4.79 -7.74 6.60
C TYR A 52 -5.03 -6.50 5.74
N ILE A 53 -5.12 -6.66 4.41
CA ILE A 53 -5.44 -5.57 3.48
C ILE A 53 -6.92 -5.18 3.57
N LYS A 54 -7.78 -6.00 4.21
CA LYS A 54 -9.21 -5.73 4.38
C LYS A 54 -9.44 -4.30 4.89
N PRO A 55 -10.15 -3.44 4.12
CA PRO A 55 -10.41 -2.06 4.50
C PRO A 55 -11.08 -1.99 5.87
N ILE A 56 -10.71 -0.98 6.66
CA ILE A 56 -11.14 -0.89 8.06
C ILE A 56 -12.67 -0.78 8.19
N GLY A 57 -13.34 -0.02 7.32
CA GLY A 57 -14.80 0.09 7.29
C GLY A 57 -15.52 -1.17 6.82
N LYS A 58 -14.80 -2.18 6.31
CA LYS A 58 -15.35 -3.53 6.04
C LYS A 58 -15.06 -4.52 7.16
N ARG A 59 -14.33 -4.11 8.20
CA ARG A 59 -14.14 -4.92 9.40
C ARG A 59 -15.34 -4.62 10.30
N GLU A 60 -15.97 -5.65 10.83
CA GLU A 60 -17.10 -5.57 11.77
C GLU A 60 -16.59 -5.08 13.14
N LEU A 61 -16.03 -3.87 13.16
CA LEU A 61 -15.47 -3.24 14.35
C LEU A 61 -16.37 -2.07 14.75
N PRO A 62 -16.93 -2.09 15.97
CA PRO A 62 -17.84 -1.04 16.42
C PRO A 62 -17.13 0.32 16.45
N GLY A 63 -17.79 1.35 15.90
CA GLY A 63 -17.32 2.74 15.95
C GLY A 63 -16.30 3.15 14.87
N ILE A 64 -15.97 2.28 13.91
CA ILE A 64 -14.89 2.52 12.92
C ILE A 64 -15.40 2.56 11.46
N GLU A 65 -16.71 2.45 11.26
CA GLU A 65 -17.37 2.34 9.95
C GLU A 65 -17.00 3.46 8.97
N ASN A 66 -16.78 4.68 9.48
CA ASN A 66 -16.44 5.87 8.69
C ASN A 66 -14.98 6.33 8.87
N TYR A 67 -14.12 5.53 9.49
CA TYR A 67 -12.77 5.96 9.85
C TYR A 67 -11.84 6.04 8.61
N LYS A 68 -11.50 7.26 8.21
CA LYS A 68 -10.53 7.57 7.14
C LYS A 68 -9.14 7.91 7.72
N GLY A 69 -8.60 7.04 8.57
CA GLY A 69 -7.35 7.32 9.31
C GLY A 69 -6.03 7.22 8.54
N LEU A 70 -6.05 6.94 7.23
CA LEU A 70 -4.84 6.85 6.41
C LEU A 70 -4.06 8.18 6.37
N GLY A 71 -4.78 9.31 6.29
CA GLY A 71 -4.17 10.64 6.26
C GLY A 71 -3.42 11.00 7.54
N THR A 72 -3.89 10.55 8.71
CA THR A 72 -3.23 10.81 9.99
C THR A 72 -1.87 10.11 10.07
N PHE A 73 -1.78 8.87 9.59
CA PHE A 73 -0.51 8.14 9.56
C PHE A 73 0.46 8.69 8.51
N GLU A 74 -0.02 9.03 7.31
CA GLU A 74 0.82 9.59 6.24
C GLU A 74 1.36 11.00 6.61
N SER A 75 0.53 11.85 7.21
CA SER A 75 0.95 13.18 7.71
C SER A 75 1.97 13.07 8.84
N ASN A 76 1.85 12.08 9.72
CA ASN A 76 2.81 11.87 10.81
C ASN A 76 4.11 11.18 10.34
N HIS A 77 4.05 10.34 9.30
CA HIS A 77 5.23 9.68 8.75
C HIS A 77 6.25 10.67 8.16
N ARG A 78 5.78 11.78 7.60
CA ARG A 78 6.62 12.80 6.96
C ARG A 78 7.56 13.52 7.95
N PRO A 79 7.09 14.04 9.10
CA PRO A 79 7.93 14.48 10.22
C PRO A 79 8.96 13.42 10.67
N PHE A 80 8.55 12.15 10.85
CA PHE A 80 9.46 11.08 11.26
C PHE A 80 10.55 10.79 10.20
N SER A 81 10.19 10.80 8.91
CA SER A 81 11.13 10.56 7.82
C SER A 81 12.12 11.72 7.64
N TYR A 82 11.66 12.96 7.74
CA TYR A 82 12.55 14.13 7.69
C TYR A 82 13.51 14.16 8.89
N ARG A 83 13.07 13.69 10.06
CA ARG A 83 13.93 13.47 11.24
C ARG A 83 15.07 12.49 10.97
N MET A 84 14.83 11.38 10.27
CA MET A 84 15.82 10.33 10.04
C MET A 84 16.87 10.68 8.98
N LYS A 85 16.58 11.62 8.05
CA LYS A 85 17.49 12.02 6.96
C LYS A 85 18.52 13.08 7.34
N LYS A 86 18.71 13.36 8.64
CA LYS A 86 19.72 14.32 9.17
C LYS A 86 19.70 15.71 8.53
N GLN A 87 18.57 16.18 7.98
CA GLN A 87 18.40 17.56 7.52
C GLN A 87 18.19 18.52 8.71
N GLY A 88 19.18 18.55 9.61
CA GLY A 88 19.35 19.46 10.74
C GLY A 88 18.14 20.30 11.14
N ARG A 89 17.28 19.74 12.00
CA ARG A 89 16.58 20.53 13.04
C ARG A 89 16.79 19.97 14.47
N ALA A 90 17.78 19.07 14.60
CA ALA A 90 18.36 18.43 15.79
C ALA A 90 17.46 17.52 16.65
N TRP A 91 17.96 16.32 16.98
CA TRP A 91 17.50 15.50 18.11
C TRP A 91 18.46 15.71 19.29
N SER A 92 17.98 16.38 20.33
CA SER A 92 18.52 16.32 21.69
C SER A 92 17.50 15.61 22.58
N LYS A 93 17.81 15.32 23.85
CA LYS A 93 16.75 14.92 24.83
C LYS A 93 15.59 15.94 24.84
N LYS A 94 15.89 17.20 24.54
CA LYS A 94 14.98 18.35 24.33
C LYS A 94 14.19 18.35 23.01
N GLY A 95 14.57 17.54 22.01
CA GLY A 95 13.88 17.43 20.71
C GLY A 95 13.13 16.10 20.53
N ALA A 96 13.08 15.29 21.58
CA ALA A 96 12.43 13.98 21.63
C ALA A 96 11.14 13.95 22.47
N GLU A 97 10.90 14.97 23.32
CA GLU A 97 9.54 15.39 23.73
C GLU A 97 8.79 15.95 22.51
#